data_AF-A0A816HQL5-F1
#
_entry.id   AF-A0A816HQL5-F1
#
_cell.length_a   1.000
_cell.length_b   1.000
_cell.length_c   1.000
_cell.angle_alpha   90.00
_cell.angle_beta   90.00
_cell.angle_gamma   90.00
#
_symmetry.space_group_name_H-M   'P 1'
#
loop_
_entity.id
_entity.type
_entity.pdbx_description
1 polymer ?
#
loop_
_entity_poly.entity_id
_entity_poly.type
_entity_poly.pdbx_seq_one_letter_code
_entity_poly.pdbx_strand_id
1 'polypeptide(L)'
;TLLEGVEEKIEDITNKLYVVLAALIKGNRANCSNFAQSARLNWLVNRLQSQQASSGALEVLHSVLVDSPEVLNMITEAHILAIIGLLDRNGRDPKVLDVLCSLCVNNGVAVRANQNLICENILQRRDLLLQTALVDHVTW
;
A
#
# COMPACT_ATOMS: atom_id res chain seq x y z
N THR A 1 19.63 -25.24 1.83
CA THR A 1 20.35 -25.89 0.69
C THR A 1 20.63 -24.85 -0.39
N LEU A 2 21.56 -25.07 -1.33
CA LEU A 2 21.96 -24.08 -2.37
C LEU A 2 20.80 -23.35 -3.07
N LEU A 3 19.62 -23.97 -3.17
CA LEU A 3 18.39 -23.38 -3.70
C LEU A 3 17.85 -22.24 -2.82
N GLU A 4 17.82 -22.40 -1.50
CA GLU A 4 17.38 -21.34 -0.56
C GLU A 4 18.25 -20.08 -0.68
N GLY A 5 19.57 -20.26 -0.86
CA GLY A 5 20.49 -19.12 -1.03
C GLY A 5 20.41 -18.44 -2.41
N VAL A 6 19.82 -19.08 -3.41
CA VAL A 6 19.52 -18.47 -4.72
C VAL A 6 18.19 -17.71 -4.65
N GLU A 7 17.18 -18.28 -3.98
CA GLU A 7 15.89 -17.64 -3.76
C GLU A 7 16.04 -16.33 -2.98
N GLU A 8 16.83 -16.33 -1.91
CA GLU A 8 17.12 -15.12 -1.11
C GLU A 8 17.77 -14.01 -1.95
N LYS A 9 18.71 -14.36 -2.84
CA LYS A 9 19.36 -13.38 -3.73
C LYS A 9 18.42 -12.81 -4.78
N ILE A 10 17.53 -13.64 -5.33
CA ILE A 10 16.52 -13.19 -6.30
C ILE A 10 15.56 -12.21 -5.62
N GLU A 11 15.17 -12.48 -4.38
CA GLU A 11 14.32 -11.59 -3.59
C GLU A 11 15.01 -10.25 -3.30
N ASP A 12 16.28 -10.26 -2.88
CA ASP A 12 17.06 -9.04 -2.64
C ASP A 12 17.23 -8.19 -3.91
N ILE A 13 17.55 -8.81 -5.05
CA ILE A 13 17.64 -8.11 -6.34
C ILE A 13 16.28 -7.51 -6.71
N THR A 14 15.21 -8.29 -6.55
CA THR A 14 13.85 -7.85 -6.86
C THR A 14 13.47 -6.64 -6.00
N ASN A 15 13.76 -6.67 -4.69
CA ASN A 15 13.54 -5.56 -3.77
C ASN A 15 14.29 -4.30 -4.22
N LYS A 16 15.57 -4.43 -4.56
CA LYS A 16 16.40 -3.32 -5.03
C LYS A 16 15.88 -2.71 -6.35
N LEU A 17 15.42 -3.54 -7.27
CA LEU A 17 14.80 -3.07 -8.52
C LEU A 17 13.55 -2.24 -8.26
N TYR A 18 12.71 -2.64 -7.31
CA TYR A 18 11.53 -1.85 -6.93
C TYR A 18 11.90 -0.53 -6.27
N VAL A 19 12.91 -0.49 -5.41
CA VAL A 19 13.39 0.77 -4.80
C VAL A 19 13.91 1.73 -5.88
N VAL A 20 14.68 1.22 -6.85
CA VAL A 20 15.14 2.04 -7.98
C VAL A 20 13.96 2.51 -8.82
N LEU A 21 12.97 1.65 -9.08
CA LEU A 21 11.76 2.03 -9.81
C LEU A 21 10.97 3.13 -9.07
N ALA A 22 10.82 3.01 -7.76
CA ALA A 22 10.17 4.03 -6.94
C ALA A 22 10.92 5.37 -7.04
N ALA A 23 12.26 5.35 -6.98
CA ALA A 23 13.09 6.54 -7.13
C ALA A 23 12.97 7.20 -8.52
N LEU A 24 12.79 6.40 -9.60
CA LEU A 24 12.62 6.92 -10.97
C LEU A 24 11.22 7.52 -11.21
N ILE A 25 10.22 7.03 -10.48
CA ILE A 25 8.84 7.52 -10.55
C ILE A 25 8.69 8.78 -9.70
N LYS A 26 9.29 8.79 -8.50
CA LYS A 26 9.18 9.87 -7.54
C LYS A 26 9.60 11.21 -8.14
N GLY A 27 8.69 12.18 -8.13
CA GLY A 27 8.90 13.52 -8.68
C GLY A 27 8.91 13.60 -10.22
N ASN A 28 8.60 12.50 -10.94
CA ASN A 28 8.51 12.49 -12.39
C ASN A 28 7.10 12.15 -12.87
N ARG A 29 6.29 13.19 -13.07
CA ARG A 29 4.89 13.06 -13.49
C ARG A 29 4.69 12.30 -14.80
N ALA A 30 5.64 12.38 -15.74
CA ALA A 30 5.57 11.63 -17.00
C ALA A 30 5.71 10.11 -16.77
N ASN A 31 6.63 9.70 -15.89
CA ASN A 31 6.78 8.31 -15.48
C ASN A 31 5.57 7.81 -14.68
N CYS A 32 5.03 8.64 -13.77
CA CYS A 32 3.82 8.31 -13.02
C CYS A 32 2.59 8.13 -13.91
N SER A 33 2.37 9.04 -14.87
CA SER A 33 1.25 8.96 -15.81
C SER A 33 1.31 7.70 -16.68
N ASN A 34 2.51 7.26 -17.06
CA ASN A 34 2.68 5.96 -17.71
C ASN A 34 2.25 4.81 -16.80
N PHE A 35 2.52 4.90 -15.50
CA PHE A 35 2.10 3.90 -14.51
C PHE A 35 0.61 3.96 -14.17
N ALA A 36 -0.05 5.10 -14.38
CA ALA A 36 -1.48 5.31 -14.17
C ALA A 36 -2.42 4.54 -15.12
N GLN A 37 -1.88 3.56 -15.86
CA GLN A 37 -2.67 2.63 -16.66
C GLN A 37 -3.26 1.54 -15.74
N SER A 38 -4.57 1.29 -15.87
CA SER A 38 -5.30 0.29 -15.07
C SER A 38 -4.63 -1.09 -15.08
N ALA A 39 -4.11 -1.56 -16.23
CA ALA A 39 -3.39 -2.84 -16.31
C ALA A 39 -2.13 -2.89 -15.42
N ARG A 40 -1.37 -1.79 -15.33
CA ARG A 40 -0.13 -1.71 -14.52
C ARG A 40 -0.43 -1.58 -13.03
N LEU A 41 -1.47 -0.81 -12.70
CA LEU A 41 -1.97 -0.69 -11.32
C LEU A 41 -2.48 -2.04 -10.80
N ASN A 42 -3.30 -2.75 -11.59
CA ASN A 42 -3.80 -4.08 -11.24
C ASN A 42 -2.64 -5.06 -11.03
N TRP A 43 -1.65 -5.05 -11.92
CA TRP A 43 -0.46 -5.89 -11.78
C TRP A 43 0.30 -5.58 -10.48
N LEU A 44 0.51 -4.31 -10.15
CA LEU A 44 1.23 -3.90 -8.95
C LEU A 44 0.49 -4.32 -7.67
N VAL A 45 -0.82 -4.12 -7.62
CA VAL A 45 -1.66 -4.54 -6.48
C VAL A 45 -1.68 -6.06 -6.33
N ASN A 46 -1.82 -6.81 -7.42
CA ASN A 46 -1.75 -8.28 -7.39
C ASN A 46 -0.39 -8.78 -6.93
N ARG A 47 0.69 -8.09 -7.31
CA ARG A 47 2.05 -8.41 -6.86
C ARG A 47 2.19 -8.20 -5.35
N LEU A 48 1.64 -7.12 -4.80
CA LEU A 48 1.62 -6.88 -3.35
C LEU A 48 0.83 -7.96 -2.59
N GLN A 49 -0.22 -8.52 -3.18
CA GLN A 49 -0.97 -9.60 -2.56
C GLN A 49 -0.23 -10.94 -2.55
N SER A 50 0.78 -11.14 -3.40
CA SER A 50 1.60 -12.35 -3.37
C SER A 50 2.54 -12.32 -2.16
N GLN A 51 2.67 -13.46 -1.47
CA GLN A 51 3.36 -13.63 -0.17
C GLN A 51 4.83 -13.15 -0.11
N GLN A 52 5.43 -12.82 -1.25
CA GLN A 52 6.74 -12.15 -1.37
C GLN A 52 6.53 -10.64 -1.56
N ALA A 53 5.73 -10.03 -0.68
CA ALA A 53 5.38 -8.61 -0.77
C ALA A 53 6.62 -7.77 -0.48
N SER A 54 7.30 -7.35 -1.56
CA SER A 54 8.47 -6.50 -1.48
C SER A 54 8.08 -5.14 -0.91
N SER A 55 8.73 -4.71 0.18
CA SER A 55 8.60 -3.34 0.70
C SER A 55 8.78 -2.30 -0.41
N GLY A 56 9.63 -2.60 -1.41
CA GLY A 56 9.81 -1.77 -2.59
C GLY A 56 8.57 -1.63 -3.49
N ALA A 57 7.75 -2.68 -3.70
CA ALA A 57 6.53 -2.54 -4.51
C ALA A 57 5.51 -1.61 -3.85
N LEU A 58 5.47 -1.59 -2.51
CA LEU A 58 4.62 -0.69 -1.75
C LEU A 58 5.10 0.76 -1.89
N GLU A 59 6.42 0.98 -1.90
CA GLU A 59 7.02 2.29 -2.18
C GLU A 59 6.73 2.80 -3.59
N VAL A 60 6.72 1.91 -4.59
CA VAL A 60 6.29 2.25 -5.95
C VAL A 60 4.84 2.70 -5.95
N LEU A 61 3.94 1.93 -5.32
CA LEU A 61 2.52 2.28 -5.24
C LEU A 61 2.31 3.63 -4.56
N HIS A 62 2.97 3.86 -3.43
CA HIS A 62 2.92 5.12 -2.71
C HIS A 62 3.39 6.29 -3.58
N SER A 63 4.53 6.15 -4.26
CA SER A 63 5.08 7.20 -5.12
C SER A 63 4.14 7.54 -6.29
N VAL A 64 3.57 6.52 -6.93
CA VAL A 64 2.60 6.68 -8.02
C VAL A 64 1.34 7.41 -7.54
N LEU A 65 0.82 7.05 -6.36
CA LEU A 65 -0.36 7.70 -5.78
C LEU A 65 -0.10 9.17 -5.47
N VAL A 66 1.02 9.50 -4.81
CA VAL A 66 1.33 10.88 -4.40
C VAL A 66 1.54 11.80 -5.60
N ASP A 67 2.28 11.36 -6.60
CA ASP A 67 2.73 12.21 -7.71
C ASP A 67 1.74 12.28 -8.89
N SER A 68 0.75 11.39 -8.97
CA SER A 68 -0.24 11.37 -10.05
C SER A 68 -1.67 11.29 -9.51
N PRO A 69 -2.39 12.42 -9.41
CA PRO A 69 -3.80 12.41 -9.00
C PRO A 69 -4.69 11.62 -9.96
N GLU A 70 -4.26 11.44 -11.22
CA GLU A 70 -4.98 10.68 -12.24
C GLU A 70 -5.10 9.19 -11.85
N VAL A 71 -4.16 8.66 -11.08
CA VAL A 71 -4.17 7.26 -10.60
C VAL A 71 -5.36 7.01 -9.68
N LEU A 72 -5.74 7.99 -8.85
CA LEU A 72 -6.86 7.83 -7.92
C LEU A 72 -8.18 7.54 -8.65
N ASN A 73 -8.35 8.08 -9.86
CA ASN A 73 -9.53 7.82 -10.68
C ASN A 73 -9.57 6.37 -11.19
N MET A 74 -8.43 5.68 -11.21
CA MET A 74 -8.30 4.28 -11.65
C MET A 74 -8.34 3.30 -10.48
N ILE A 75 -8.32 3.80 -9.23
CA ILE A 75 -8.45 2.96 -8.03
C ILE A 75 -9.87 2.41 -7.97
N THR A 76 -9.97 1.10 -7.79
CA THR A 76 -11.23 0.39 -7.62
C THR A 76 -11.37 -0.07 -6.18
N GLU A 77 -12.59 -0.44 -5.78
CA GLU A 77 -12.85 -1.06 -4.49
C GLU A 77 -11.97 -2.30 -4.25
N ALA A 78 -11.79 -3.14 -5.28
CA ALA A 78 -10.93 -4.31 -5.20
C ALA A 78 -9.47 -3.95 -4.83
N HIS A 79 -8.95 -2.82 -5.32
CA HIS A 79 -7.62 -2.35 -4.95
C HIS A 79 -7.54 -1.93 -3.49
N ILE A 80 -8.56 -1.22 -2.99
CA ILE A 80 -8.62 -0.78 -1.60
C ILE A 80 -8.68 -2.00 -0.66
N LEU A 81 -9.55 -2.97 -0.95
CA LEU A 81 -9.65 -4.21 -0.17
C LEU A 81 -8.35 -5.00 -0.19
N ALA A 82 -7.67 -5.06 -1.33
CA ALA A 82 -6.35 -5.69 -1.44
C ALA A 82 -5.33 -5.06 -0.50
N ILE A 83 -5.25 -3.72 -0.48
CA ILE A 83 -4.31 -2.97 0.36
C ILE A 83 -4.66 -3.13 1.84
N ILE A 84 -5.94 -3.12 2.21
CA ILE A 84 -6.38 -3.41 3.60
C ILE A 84 -5.97 -4.83 4.00
N GLY A 85 -6.09 -5.81 3.10
CA GLY A 85 -5.63 -7.18 3.33
C GLY A 85 -4.12 -7.28 3.60
N LEU A 86 -3.31 -6.33 3.15
CA LEU A 86 -1.88 -6.27 3.48
C LEU A 86 -1.64 -5.90 4.94
N LEU A 87 -2.48 -5.09 5.57
CA LEU A 87 -2.35 -4.76 7.00
C LEU A 87 -2.46 -6.01 7.88
N ASP A 88 -3.38 -6.91 7.50
CA ASP A 88 -3.65 -8.17 8.19
C ASP A 88 -2.46 -9.13 8.06
N ARG A 89 -1.91 -9.25 6.84
CA ARG A 89 -0.82 -10.19 6.53
C ARG A 89 0.55 -9.72 7.00
N ASN A 90 0.83 -8.42 6.92
CA ASN A 90 2.15 -7.86 7.20
C ASN A 90 2.31 -7.38 8.65
N GLY A 91 1.34 -7.64 9.53
CA GLY A 91 1.45 -7.33 10.95
C GLY A 91 1.46 -5.83 11.27
N ARG A 92 0.56 -5.06 10.65
CA ARG A 92 0.39 -3.60 10.87
C ARG A 92 1.58 -2.75 10.40
N ASP A 93 2.10 -3.05 9.21
CA ASP A 93 3.13 -2.23 8.57
C ASP A 93 2.66 -0.76 8.42
N PRO A 94 3.37 0.22 9.03
CA PRO A 94 2.99 1.63 8.95
C PRO A 94 3.00 2.16 7.52
N LYS A 95 3.83 1.61 6.61
CA LYS A 95 3.84 2.04 5.20
C LYS A 95 2.53 1.72 4.49
N VAL A 96 1.84 0.65 4.89
CA VAL A 96 0.52 0.32 4.32
C VAL A 96 -0.52 1.36 4.76
N LEU A 97 -0.41 1.86 6.01
CA LEU A 97 -1.25 2.96 6.48
C LEU A 97 -0.96 4.26 5.70
N ASP A 98 0.30 4.56 5.39
CA ASP A 98 0.66 5.73 4.57
C ASP A 98 0.04 5.68 3.16
N VAL A 99 0.00 4.49 2.55
CA VAL A 99 -0.69 4.27 1.27
C VAL A 99 -2.19 4.49 1.41
N LEU A 100 -2.84 3.95 2.45
CA LEU A 100 -4.26 4.16 2.71
C LEU A 100 -4.57 5.65 2.97
N CYS A 101 -3.70 6.37 3.67
CA CYS A 101 -3.81 7.82 3.85
C CYS A 101 -3.74 8.57 2.51
N SER A 102 -2.81 8.19 1.63
CA SER A 102 -2.66 8.80 0.30
C SER A 102 -3.85 8.53 -0.63
N LEU A 103 -4.59 7.44 -0.41
CA LEU A 103 -5.84 7.15 -1.12
C LEU A 103 -7.02 8.00 -0.63
N CYS A 104 -7.00 8.42 0.63
CA CYS A 104 -8.02 9.27 1.23
C CYS A 104 -7.85 10.74 0.85
N VAL A 105 -6.62 11.23 0.81
CA VAL A 105 -6.27 12.62 0.49
C VAL A 105 -5.05 12.64 -0.41
N ASN A 106 -5.17 13.29 -1.56
CA ASN A 106 -4.07 13.50 -2.48
C ASN A 106 -3.94 14.97 -2.84
N ASN A 107 -2.74 15.53 -2.64
CA ASN A 107 -2.45 16.94 -2.94
C ASN A 107 -3.49 17.92 -2.35
N GLY A 108 -3.98 17.64 -1.14
CA GLY A 108 -4.98 18.45 -0.44
C GLY A 108 -6.44 18.21 -0.86
N VAL A 109 -6.70 17.33 -1.82
CA VAL A 109 -8.05 16.97 -2.27
C VAL A 109 -8.49 15.66 -1.62
N ALA A 110 -9.64 15.69 -0.95
CA ALA A 110 -10.24 14.52 -0.32
C ALA A 110 -11.06 13.70 -1.32
N VAL A 111 -10.86 12.37 -1.33
CA VAL A 111 -11.61 11.42 -2.16
C VAL A 111 -12.64 10.69 -1.29
N ARG A 112 -13.84 11.23 -1.20
CA ARG A 112 -14.91 10.73 -0.30
C ARG A 112 -15.26 9.25 -0.51
N ALA A 113 -15.29 8.79 -1.76
CA ALA A 113 -15.58 7.39 -2.06
C ALA A 113 -14.55 6.43 -1.42
N ASN A 114 -13.26 6.75 -1.56
CA ASN A 114 -12.17 5.98 -0.97
C ASN A 114 -12.23 6.03 0.56
N GLN A 115 -12.49 7.20 1.14
CA GLN A 115 -12.63 7.37 2.59
C GLN A 115 -13.73 6.48 3.17
N ASN A 116 -14.92 6.47 2.54
CA ASN A 116 -16.03 5.62 2.97
C ASN A 116 -15.66 4.14 2.92
N LEU A 117 -15.12 3.67 1.79
CA LEU A 117 -14.72 2.27 1.62
C LEU A 117 -13.66 1.84 2.64
N ILE A 118 -12.65 2.68 2.89
CA ILE A 118 -11.60 2.41 3.86
C ILE A 118 -12.17 2.37 5.28
N CYS A 119 -13.00 3.35 5.67
CA CYS A 119 -13.61 3.39 6.99
C CYS A 119 -14.54 2.19 7.22
N GLU A 120 -15.39 1.84 6.26
CA GLU A 120 -16.33 0.72 6.40
C GLU A 120 -15.60 -0.60 6.59
N ASN A 121 -14.52 -0.84 5.86
CA ASN A 121 -13.78 -2.11 5.93
C ASN A 121 -12.82 -2.20 7.13
N ILE A 122 -12.17 -1.10 7.52
CA ILE A 122 -11.26 -1.09 8.68
C ILE A 122 -12.03 -1.08 10.00
N LEU A 123 -13.09 -0.29 10.12
CA LEU A 123 -13.82 -0.15 11.41
C LEU A 123 -14.64 -1.40 11.76
N GLN A 124 -15.10 -2.15 10.76
CA GLN A 124 -15.72 -3.46 10.97
C GLN A 124 -14.71 -4.48 11.52
N ARG A 125 -13.43 -4.34 11.17
CA ARG A 125 -12.33 -5.23 11.55
C ARG A 125 -11.47 -4.63 12.66
N ARG A 126 -11.97 -4.68 13.90
CA ARG A 126 -11.34 -4.11 15.10
C ARG A 126 -9.96 -4.70 15.46
N ASP A 127 -9.57 -5.79 14.80
CA ASP A 127 -8.29 -6.49 14.93
C ASP A 127 -7.15 -5.82 14.14
N LEU A 128 -7.45 -5.07 13.09
CA LEU A 128 -6.44 -4.47 12.21
C LEU A 128 -5.68 -3.33 12.90
N LEU A 129 -6.39 -2.47 13.65
CA LEU A 129 -5.82 -1.32 14.34
C LEU A 129 -5.80 -1.51 15.86
N LEU A 130 -4.95 -0.73 16.53
CA LEU A 130 -4.91 -0.69 17.99
C LEU A 130 -6.23 -0.14 18.55
N GLN A 131 -6.81 -0.87 19.49
CA GLN A 131 -7.97 -0.42 20.25
C GLN A 131 -7.48 0.21 21.56
N THR A 132 -8.07 1.34 21.92
CA THR A 132 -7.79 2.00 23.19
C THR A 132 -9.11 2.24 23.92
N ALA A 133 -9.07 2.10 25.24
CA ALA A 133 -10.21 2.35 26.11
C ALA A 133 -9.69 2.99 27.41
N LEU A 134 -10.50 3.88 27.98
CA LEU A 134 -10.24 4.39 29.33
C LEU A 134 -10.48 3.25 30.33
N VAL A 135 -9.54 3.06 31.25
CA VAL A 135 -9.63 2.05 32.31
C VAL A 135 -9.35 2.72 33.65
N ASP A 136 -10.17 2.42 34.65
CA ASP A 136 -9.99 2.96 36.00
C ASP A 136 -8.79 2.33 36.71
N HIS A 137 -8.11 3.12 37.54
CA HIS A 137 -7.02 2.63 38.38
C HIS A 137 -7.58 1.91 39.61
N VAL A 138 -7.35 0.60 39.72
CA VAL A 138 -7.80 -0.22 40.86
C VAL A 138 -6.62 -0.42 41.83
N THR A 139 -6.81 -0.06 43.10
CA THR A 139 -5.88 -0.34 44.20
C THR A 139 -6.41 -1.51 45.03
N TRP A 140 -5.53 -2.43 45.42
CA TRP A 140 -5.84 -3.65 46.20
C TRP A 140 -5.69 -3.40 47.71
#